data_AF-A0A8B8B963-F1
#
_entry.id   AF-A0A8B8B963-F1
#
_cell.length_a   1.000
_cell.length_b   1.000
_cell.length_c   1.000
_cell.angle_alpha   90.00
_cell.angle_beta   90.00
_cell.angle_gamma   90.00
#
_symmetry.space_group_name_H-M   'P 1'
#
loop_
_entity.id
_entity.type
_entity.pdbx_description
1 polymer ?
#
loop_
_entity_poly.entity_id
_entity_poly.type
_entity_poly.pdbx_seq_one_letter_code
_entity_poly.pdbx_strand_id
1 'polypeptide(L)'
;MWYVLVVYIIYLQLLTTATGSTENLGYRFEVHVVNKCPGNETAFEKAAEKMNCTGRYLCAPNKDLTSLIEFCTDRPKSLYLQGNCIRLDGTGDLNNFNCSNFISGCPAEPYTDDEIYKYPACLNISKDFGCYTSEEKCIPREIAINESKKETLTYFFWVIFFIIM
;
A
#
# COMPACT_ATOMS: atom_id res chain seq x y z
N MET A 1 31.28 35.53 3.73
CA MET A 1 31.71 34.19 4.21
C MET A 1 30.70 33.53 5.16
N TRP A 2 30.02 34.27 6.04
CA TRP A 2 28.90 33.76 6.86
C TRP A 2 27.77 33.12 6.04
N TYR A 3 27.37 33.74 4.92
CA TYR A 3 26.22 33.29 4.12
C TYR A 3 26.40 31.87 3.54
N VAL A 4 27.64 31.49 3.20
CA VAL A 4 27.94 30.15 2.67
C VAL A 4 27.77 29.08 3.75
N LEU A 5 28.17 29.40 4.99
CA LEU A 5 27.97 28.51 6.14
C LEU A 5 26.49 28.34 6.47
N VAL A 6 25.70 29.41 6.38
CA VAL A 6 24.25 29.35 6.60
C VAL A 6 23.57 28.50 5.52
N VAL A 7 23.93 28.66 4.25
CA VAL A 7 23.39 27.86 3.14
C VAL A 7 23.77 26.38 3.27
N TYR A 8 25.00 26.09 3.70
CA TYR A 8 25.46 24.71 3.92
C TYR A 8 24.72 24.04 5.10
N ILE A 9 24.48 24.78 6.18
CA ILE A 9 23.68 24.27 7.32
C ILE A 9 22.23 24.01 6.90
N ILE A 10 21.61 24.91 6.13
CA ILE A 10 20.25 24.71 5.60
C ILE A 10 20.21 23.47 4.69
N TYR A 11 21.22 23.26 3.84
CA TYR A 11 21.32 22.09 2.98
C TYR A 11 21.46 20.78 3.78
N LEU A 12 22.19 20.79 4.90
CA LEU A 12 22.31 19.63 5.81
C LEU A 12 20.98 19.31 6.52
N GLN A 13 20.18 20.32 6.86
CA GLN A 13 18.86 20.10 7.47
C GLN A 13 17.84 19.51 6.49
N LEU A 14 17.97 19.80 5.18
CA LEU A 14 17.13 19.21 4.13
C LEU A 14 17.43 17.73 3.86
N LEU A 15 18.63 17.24 4.20
CA LEU A 15 19.02 15.83 3.99
C LEU A 15 18.59 14.88 5.12
N THR A 16 18.11 15.38 6.26
CA THR A 16 17.94 14.57 7.48
C THR A 16 16.50 14.27 7.90
N THR A 17 15.47 14.76 7.21
CA THR A 17 14.08 14.48 7.61
C THR A 17 13.46 13.34 6.80
N ALA A 18 13.85 12.11 7.13
CA ALA A 18 13.01 10.93 6.93
C ALA A 18 12.62 10.37 8.31
N THR A 19 12.00 11.21 9.13
CA THR A 19 11.32 10.80 10.35
C THR A 19 9.89 10.44 9.97
N GLY A 20 9.54 9.15 10.04
CA GLY A 20 8.14 8.73 9.93
C GLY A 20 7.31 9.52 10.93
N SER A 21 6.25 10.16 10.44
CA SER A 21 5.33 10.90 11.29
C SER A 21 4.40 9.92 12.00
N THR A 22 4.26 10.08 13.31
CA THR A 22 3.23 9.41 14.10
C THR A 22 1.90 10.11 13.83
N GLU A 23 1.09 9.53 12.95
CA GLU A 23 -0.28 10.01 12.72
C GLU A 23 -1.25 9.27 13.63
N ASN A 24 -2.10 10.02 14.34
CA ASN A 24 -3.19 9.44 15.11
C ASN A 24 -4.35 9.07 14.16
N LEU A 25 -4.22 7.92 13.51
CA LEU A 25 -5.19 7.38 12.55
C LEU A 25 -6.38 6.66 13.24
N GLY A 26 -6.56 6.84 14.56
CA GLY A 26 -7.65 6.20 15.31
C GLY A 26 -7.41 4.71 15.61
N TYR A 27 -6.18 4.22 15.48
CA TYR A 27 -5.80 2.88 15.89
C TYR A 27 -5.56 2.77 17.39
N ARG A 28 -5.78 1.57 17.95
CA ARG A 28 -5.56 1.28 19.38
C ARG A 28 -4.08 1.21 19.80
N PHE A 29 -3.17 1.28 18.84
CA PHE A 29 -1.71 1.19 19.02
C PHE A 29 -1.00 2.30 18.24
N GLU A 30 0.25 2.54 18.60
CA GLU A 30 1.11 3.47 17.87
C GLU A 30 1.42 2.92 16.47
N VAL A 31 1.23 3.78 15.47
CA VAL A 31 1.50 3.48 14.07
C VAL A 31 2.46 4.50 13.50
N HIS A 32 3.33 4.06 12.60
CA HIS A 32 4.24 4.91 11.87
C HIS A 32 3.93 4.84 10.38
N VAL A 33 3.62 5.98 9.78
CA VAL A 33 3.39 6.04 8.34
C VAL A 33 4.71 5.92 7.61
N VAL A 34 4.75 5.01 6.64
CA VAL A 34 5.92 4.76 5.79
C VAL A 34 5.60 4.91 4.32
N ASN A 35 6.65 5.14 3.53
CA ASN A 35 6.53 5.21 2.08
C ASN A 35 6.47 3.82 1.43
N LYS A 36 7.09 2.83 2.07
CA LYS A 36 7.19 1.47 1.53
C LYS A 36 7.36 0.48 2.68
N CYS A 37 6.61 -0.62 2.63
CA CYS A 37 6.83 -1.75 3.52
C CYS A 37 8.01 -2.62 3.05
N PRO A 38 8.66 -3.37 3.96
CA PRO A 38 9.70 -4.31 3.60
C PRO A 38 9.19 -5.39 2.63
N GLY A 39 9.83 -5.50 1.45
CA GLY A 39 9.44 -6.43 0.39
C GLY A 39 10.30 -7.69 0.30
N ASN A 40 11.08 -7.99 1.34
CA ASN A 40 11.84 -9.23 1.51
C ASN A 40 12.20 -9.44 2.99
N GLU A 41 12.63 -10.65 3.33
CA GLU A 41 12.92 -11.08 4.70
C GLU A 41 13.97 -10.21 5.39
N THR A 42 15.12 -9.98 4.75
CA THR A 42 16.20 -9.19 5.34
C THR A 42 15.79 -7.74 5.63
N ALA A 43 14.99 -7.13 4.75
CA ALA A 43 14.45 -5.80 4.97
C ALA A 43 13.41 -5.81 6.09
N PHE A 44 12.61 -6.88 6.19
CA PHE A 44 11.58 -7.04 7.22
C PHE A 44 12.20 -7.19 8.61
N GLU A 45 13.22 -8.05 8.75
CA GLU A 45 13.98 -8.23 9.98
C GLU A 45 14.67 -6.94 10.41
N LYS A 46 15.35 -6.23 9.50
CA LYS A 46 15.98 -4.93 9.82
C LYS A 46 14.97 -3.88 10.26
N ALA A 47 13.79 -3.83 9.62
CA ALA A 47 12.75 -2.91 10.02
C ALA A 47 12.19 -3.26 11.42
N ALA A 48 11.98 -4.55 11.68
CA ALA A 48 11.57 -5.06 12.99
C ALA A 48 12.58 -4.73 14.10
N GLU A 49 13.87 -4.95 13.85
CA GLU A 49 14.96 -4.58 14.77
C GLU A 49 14.99 -3.08 15.05
N LYS A 50 14.85 -2.25 14.01
CA LYS A 50 14.82 -0.79 14.13
C LYS A 50 13.61 -0.32 14.94
N MET A 51 12.45 -0.95 14.75
CA MET A 51 11.22 -0.63 15.47
C MET A 51 11.27 -1.07 16.94
N ASN A 52 12.09 -2.08 17.25
CA ASN A 52 12.34 -2.61 18.60
C ASN A 52 11.05 -2.90 19.38
N CYS A 53 10.15 -3.68 18.77
CA CYS A 53 8.85 -4.00 19.34
C CYS A 53 8.96 -4.93 20.56
N THR A 54 8.14 -4.69 21.60
CA THR A 54 7.91 -5.65 22.70
C THR A 54 6.99 -6.82 22.27
N GLY A 55 6.40 -6.72 21.07
CA GLY A 55 5.59 -7.76 20.43
C GLY A 55 6.12 -8.10 19.04
N ARG A 56 5.22 -8.32 18.08
CA ARG A 56 5.58 -8.62 16.69
C ARG A 56 5.51 -7.35 15.85
N TYR A 57 6.51 -7.16 15.00
CA TYR A 57 6.51 -6.10 13.99
C TYR A 57 5.67 -6.52 12.79
N LEU A 58 4.86 -5.61 12.27
CA LEU A 58 4.14 -5.77 11.01
C LEU A 58 4.17 -4.48 10.20
N CYS A 59 4.04 -4.61 8.89
CA CYS A 59 3.79 -3.50 7.97
C CYS A 59 2.66 -3.89 7.03
N ALA A 60 1.64 -3.05 6.93
CA ALA A 60 0.50 -3.30 6.07
C ALA A 60 -0.12 -1.98 5.57
N PRO A 61 -0.89 -2.01 4.47
CA PRO A 61 -1.76 -0.92 4.09
C PRO A 61 -2.82 -0.63 5.16
N ASN A 62 -3.16 0.65 5.32
CA ASN A 62 -4.33 1.05 6.09
C ASN A 62 -5.64 0.66 5.37
N LYS A 63 -6.75 0.82 6.08
CA LYS A 63 -8.09 0.45 5.58
C LYS A 63 -8.44 1.10 4.24
N ASP A 64 -8.08 2.37 4.10
CA ASP A 64 -8.47 3.21 2.97
C ASP A 64 -7.44 3.18 1.82
N LEU A 65 -6.37 2.38 1.96
CA LEU A 65 -5.29 2.26 0.98
C LEU A 65 -4.65 3.63 0.61
N THR A 66 -4.62 4.55 1.58
CA THR A 66 -4.01 5.88 1.46
C THR A 66 -2.60 5.92 2.05
N SER A 67 -2.27 4.99 2.93
CA SER A 67 -0.96 4.91 3.59
C SER A 67 -0.53 3.47 3.85
N LEU A 68 0.78 3.28 3.91
CA LEU A 68 1.40 2.08 4.45
C LEU A 68 1.84 2.41 5.87
N ILE A 69 1.58 1.51 6.80
CA ILE A 69 1.87 1.74 8.21
C ILE A 69 2.63 0.57 8.82
N GLU A 70 3.65 0.92 9.58
CA GLU A 70 4.43 0.02 10.43
C GLU A 70 3.93 0.13 11.86
N PHE A 71 3.78 -1.00 12.53
CA PHE A 71 3.26 -1.05 13.89
C PHE A 71 3.72 -2.29 14.64
N CYS A 72 3.72 -2.19 15.97
CA CYS A 72 3.91 -3.33 16.85
C CYS A 72 2.55 -3.90 17.24
N THR A 73 2.36 -5.21 17.09
CA THR A 73 1.14 -5.89 17.49
C THR A 73 1.38 -6.90 18.61
N ASP A 74 0.43 -6.93 19.53
CA ASP A 74 0.28 -7.93 20.59
C ASP A 74 -0.59 -9.12 20.16
N ARG A 75 -1.22 -9.04 18.97
CA ARG A 75 -2.08 -10.10 18.46
C ARG A 75 -1.28 -11.36 18.17
N PRO A 76 -1.86 -12.56 18.36
CA PRO A 76 -1.24 -13.81 17.93
C PRO A 76 -1.07 -13.86 16.41
N LYS A 77 -0.09 -14.65 15.94
CA LYS A 77 0.08 -14.92 14.50
C LYS A 77 -1.25 -15.37 13.91
N SER A 78 -1.63 -14.73 12.81
CA SER A 78 -2.84 -15.06 12.08
C SER A 78 -2.47 -15.72 10.77
N LEU A 79 -3.19 -16.78 10.40
CA LEU A 79 -3.02 -17.48 9.14
C LEU A 79 -3.98 -16.89 8.10
N TYR A 80 -3.44 -16.50 6.96
CA TYR A 80 -4.18 -15.96 5.82
C TYR A 80 -4.23 -17.01 4.73
N LEU A 81 -5.44 -17.26 4.22
CA LEU A 81 -5.67 -18.24 3.16
C LEU A 81 -5.23 -17.67 1.81
N GLN A 82 -4.93 -18.57 0.87
CA GLN A 82 -4.67 -18.21 -0.52
C GLN A 82 -5.73 -17.25 -1.08
N GLY A 83 -5.34 -16.39 -2.02
CA GLY A 83 -6.23 -15.41 -2.62
C GLY A 83 -6.50 -14.17 -1.77
N ASN A 84 -5.87 -14.05 -0.60
CA ASN A 84 -6.10 -12.92 0.32
C ASN A 84 -4.81 -12.18 0.68
N CYS A 85 -4.83 -10.85 0.53
CA CYS A 85 -3.86 -9.94 1.10
C CYS A 85 -4.28 -9.51 2.52
N ILE A 86 -3.31 -9.07 3.31
CA ILE A 86 -3.56 -8.46 4.63
C ILE A 86 -3.72 -6.94 4.45
N ARG A 87 -4.72 -6.38 5.12
CA ARG A 87 -4.81 -4.94 5.38
C ARG A 87 -5.31 -4.68 6.79
N LEU A 88 -5.01 -3.51 7.32
CA LEU A 88 -5.63 -3.09 8.57
C LEU A 88 -7.10 -2.68 8.36
N ASP A 89 -7.92 -2.95 9.36
CA ASP A 89 -9.32 -2.57 9.42
C ASP A 89 -9.69 -2.12 10.84
N GLY A 90 -10.80 -1.38 10.93
CA GLY A 90 -11.32 -0.83 12.17
C GLY A 90 -10.25 -0.08 12.98
N THR A 91 -10.15 -0.42 14.26
CA THR A 91 -9.22 0.20 15.22
C THR A 91 -7.89 -0.54 15.34
N GLY A 92 -7.54 -1.40 14.37
CA GLY A 92 -6.23 -2.06 14.32
C GLY A 92 -6.28 -3.58 14.26
N ASP A 93 -7.36 -4.15 13.74
CA ASP A 93 -7.43 -5.58 13.47
C ASP A 93 -7.00 -5.83 12.03
N LEU A 94 -6.36 -6.97 11.79
CA LEU A 94 -5.98 -7.37 10.46
C LEU A 94 -7.16 -8.06 9.79
N ASN A 95 -7.45 -7.65 8.55
CA ASN A 95 -8.54 -8.19 7.76
C ASN A 95 -8.01 -8.81 6.46
N ASN A 96 -8.79 -9.74 5.92
CA ASN A 96 -8.55 -10.35 4.62
C ASN A 96 -9.07 -9.41 3.52
N PHE A 97 -8.22 -9.14 2.53
CA PHE A 97 -8.60 -8.48 1.29
C PHE A 97 -8.49 -9.48 0.14
N ASN A 98 -9.62 -9.78 -0.52
CA ASN A 98 -9.62 -10.70 -1.66
C ASN A 98 -8.89 -10.07 -2.86
N CYS A 99 -7.72 -10.61 -3.21
CA CYS A 99 -6.88 -10.12 -4.30
C CYS A 99 -7.04 -10.89 -5.62
N SER A 100 -8.16 -11.61 -5.82
CA SER A 100 -8.41 -12.37 -7.04
C SER A 100 -8.43 -11.52 -8.31
N ASN A 101 -8.64 -10.20 -8.18
CA ASN A 101 -8.63 -9.24 -9.29
C ASN A 101 -7.23 -8.65 -9.57
N PHE A 102 -6.19 -9.15 -8.90
CA PHE A 102 -4.82 -8.73 -9.19
C PHE A 102 -4.37 -9.37 -10.49
N ILE A 103 -3.68 -8.59 -11.32
CA ILE A 103 -3.02 -9.07 -12.53
C ILE A 103 -1.97 -10.14 -12.18
N SER A 104 -1.23 -9.94 -11.08
CA SER A 104 -0.28 -10.92 -10.53
C SER A 104 0.12 -10.61 -9.09
N GLY A 105 0.70 -11.60 -8.41
CA GLY A 105 1.30 -11.46 -7.08
C GLY A 105 0.34 -11.66 -5.90
N CYS A 106 -0.91 -12.03 -6.15
CA CYS A 106 -1.82 -12.48 -5.10
C CYS A 106 -1.34 -13.83 -4.52
N PRO A 107 -1.38 -14.04 -3.19
CA PRO A 107 -0.85 -15.25 -2.56
C PRO A 107 -1.50 -16.54 -3.08
N ALA A 108 -0.68 -17.46 -3.60
CA ALA A 108 -1.15 -18.76 -4.09
C ALA A 108 -1.23 -19.83 -2.98
N GLU A 109 -0.54 -19.60 -1.86
CA GLU A 109 -0.48 -20.51 -0.71
C GLU A 109 -0.85 -19.74 0.57
N PRO A 110 -1.32 -20.43 1.62
CA PRO A 110 -1.52 -19.82 2.93
C PRO A 110 -0.20 -19.32 3.53
N TYR A 111 -0.26 -18.22 4.27
CA TYR A 111 0.90 -17.58 4.90
C TYR A 111 0.51 -16.92 6.21
N THR A 112 1.49 -16.66 7.09
CA THR A 112 1.23 -15.89 8.32
C THR A 112 1.48 -14.39 8.11
N ASP A 113 0.90 -13.56 8.98
CA ASP A 113 1.03 -12.11 8.92
C ASP A 113 2.47 -11.59 8.89
N ASP A 114 3.38 -12.25 9.59
CA ASP A 114 4.81 -11.93 9.58
C ASP A 114 5.55 -12.37 8.32
N GLU A 115 4.90 -13.12 7.42
CA GLU A 115 5.45 -13.52 6.11
C GLU A 115 4.94 -12.63 4.97
N ILE A 116 4.21 -11.54 5.26
CA ILE A 116 3.63 -10.65 4.24
C ILE A 116 4.69 -10.07 3.28
N TYR A 117 5.94 -9.97 3.71
CA TYR A 117 7.07 -9.55 2.87
C TYR A 117 7.27 -10.45 1.63
N LYS A 118 6.78 -11.69 1.65
CA LYS A 118 6.80 -12.62 0.51
C LYS A 118 5.86 -12.20 -0.62
N TYR A 119 4.90 -11.31 -0.35
CA TYR A 119 3.89 -10.87 -1.30
C TYR A 119 3.90 -9.33 -1.50
N PRO A 120 4.90 -8.78 -2.22
CA PRO A 120 4.99 -7.34 -2.47
C PRO A 120 3.75 -6.71 -3.12
N ALA A 121 2.99 -7.48 -3.90
CA ALA A 121 1.73 -7.00 -4.49
C ALA A 121 0.70 -6.58 -3.42
N CYS A 122 0.69 -7.26 -2.26
CA CYS A 122 -0.14 -6.91 -1.11
C CYS A 122 0.41 -5.71 -0.29
N LEU A 123 1.58 -5.19 -0.65
CA LEU A 123 2.25 -4.08 0.04
C LEU A 123 2.43 -2.85 -0.87
N ASN A 124 2.02 -2.94 -2.14
CA ASN A 124 2.12 -1.86 -3.10
C ASN A 124 0.74 -1.29 -3.40
N ILE A 125 0.53 -0.05 -2.97
CA ILE A 125 -0.71 0.70 -3.15
C ILE A 125 -0.46 1.98 -3.93
N SER A 126 -1.44 2.39 -4.74
CA SER A 126 -1.51 3.75 -5.25
C SER A 126 -2.24 4.62 -4.24
N LYS A 127 -1.49 5.46 -3.53
CA LYS A 127 -2.05 6.37 -2.51
C LYS A 127 -3.03 7.39 -3.13
N ASP A 128 -2.82 7.75 -4.40
CA ASP A 128 -3.67 8.70 -5.13
C ASP A 128 -5.01 8.09 -5.55
N PHE A 129 -5.05 6.78 -5.78
CA PHE A 129 -6.25 6.07 -6.28
C PHE A 129 -6.92 5.21 -5.21
N GLY A 130 -6.28 4.97 -4.07
CA GLY A 130 -6.82 4.15 -2.98
C GLY A 130 -7.04 2.70 -3.40
N CYS A 131 -6.09 2.13 -4.15
CA CYS A 131 -6.14 0.74 -4.65
C CYS A 131 -4.75 0.11 -4.65
N TYR A 132 -4.69 -1.21 -4.76
CA TYR A 132 -3.42 -1.91 -4.95
C TYR A 132 -2.94 -1.74 -6.39
N THR A 133 -1.66 -1.44 -6.57
CA THR A 133 -1.08 -1.24 -7.92
C THR A 133 -1.15 -2.48 -8.79
N SER A 134 -1.35 -3.65 -8.18
CA SER A 134 -1.50 -4.92 -8.87
C SER A 134 -2.92 -5.20 -9.35
N GLU A 135 -3.93 -4.40 -8.95
CA GLU A 135 -5.29 -4.54 -9.47
C GLU A 135 -5.38 -4.07 -10.92
N GLU A 136 -6.14 -4.80 -11.75
CA GLU A 136 -6.36 -4.45 -13.16
C GLU A 136 -6.95 -3.04 -13.34
N LYS A 137 -7.80 -2.61 -12.41
CA LYS A 137 -8.52 -1.33 -12.47
C LYS A 137 -7.91 -0.23 -11.58
N CYS A 138 -6.68 -0.40 -11.10
CA CYS A 138 -5.99 0.65 -10.35
C CYS A 138 -5.37 1.69 -11.28
N ILE A 139 -6.23 2.39 -12.02
CA ILE A 139 -5.83 3.36 -13.04
C ILE A 139 -6.17 4.81 -12.64
N PRO A 140 -5.39 5.79 -13.11
CA PRO A 140 -5.74 7.19 -13.00
C PRO A 140 -7.12 7.51 -13.57
N ARG A 141 -7.85 8.40 -12.88
CA ARG A 141 -9.19 8.84 -13.29
C ARG A 141 -9.22 9.38 -14.73
N GLU A 142 -8.15 10.01 -15.20
CA GLU A 142 -8.03 10.50 -16.58
C GLU A 142 -8.04 9.36 -17.62
N ILE A 143 -7.42 8.22 -17.31
CA ILE A 143 -7.39 7.05 -18.18
C ILE A 143 -8.75 6.35 -18.17
N ALA A 144 -9.37 6.22 -16.99
CA ALA A 144 -10.72 5.64 -16.86
C ALA A 144 -11.78 6.41 -17.69
N ILE A 145 -11.70 7.74 -17.72
CA ILE A 145 -12.60 8.58 -18.54
C ILE A 145 -12.35 8.37 -20.04
N ASN A 146 -11.09 8.19 -20.44
CA ASN A 146 -10.73 7.95 -21.85
C ASN A 146 -11.15 6.56 -22.32
N GLU A 147 -11.03 5.54 -21.46
CA GLU A 147 -11.53 4.19 -21.74
C GLU A 147 -13.06 4.17 -21.86
N SER A 148 -13.78 4.78 -20.91
CA SER A 148 -15.24 4.86 -20.98
C SER A 148 -15.73 5.60 -22.23
N LYS A 149 -15.01 6.65 -22.67
CA LYS A 149 -15.33 7.36 -23.91
C LYS A 149 -15.10 6.51 -25.16
N LYS A 150 -14.04 5.68 -25.20
CA LYS A 150 -13.76 4.78 -26.33
C LYS A 150 -14.83 3.70 -26.47
N GLU A 151 -15.26 3.10 -25.36
CA GLU A 151 -16.36 2.13 -25.37
C GLU A 151 -17.67 2.75 -25.88
N THR A 152 -17.98 3.98 -25.43
CA THR A 152 -19.17 4.72 -25.87
C THR A 152 -19.14 5.05 -27.37
N LEU A 153 -18.00 5.50 -27.88
CA LEU A 153 -17.83 5.80 -29.32
C LEU A 153 -17.97 4.54 -30.18
N THR A 154 -17.40 3.43 -29.73
CA THR A 154 -17.50 2.14 -30.43
C THR A 154 -18.97 1.72 -30.56
N TYR A 155 -19.73 1.77 -29.46
CA TYR A 155 -21.15 1.45 -29.48
C TYR A 155 -21.94 2.37 -30.44
N PHE A 156 -21.66 3.68 -30.42
CA PHE A 156 -22.30 4.64 -31.31
C PHE A 156 -22.06 4.34 -32.80
N PHE A 157 -20.83 4.00 -33.19
CA PHE A 157 -20.51 3.61 -34.56
C PHE A 157 -21.23 2.32 -34.99
N TRP A 158 -21.31 1.32 -34.10
CA TRP A 158 -22.06 0.09 -34.36
C TRP A 158 -23.56 0.35 -34.55
N VAL A 159 -24.17 1.17 -33.70
CA VAL A 159 -25.59 1.54 -33.82
C VAL A 159 -25.87 2.26 -35.14
N ILE A 160 -25.01 3.20 -35.53
CA ILE A 160 -25.14 3.89 -36.83
C ILE A 160 -25.03 2.89 -37.99
N PHE A 161 -24.07 1.96 -37.93
CA PHE A 161 -23.91 0.94 -38.98
C PHE A 161 -25.16 0.07 -39.16
N PHE A 162 -25.85 -0.29 -38.07
CA PHE A 162 -27.10 -1.06 -38.12
C PHE A 162 -28.33 -0.25 -38.55
N ILE A 163 -28.31 1.08 -38.45
CA ILE A 163 -29.45 1.93 -38.86
C ILE A 163 -29.37 2.30 -40.36
N ILE A 164 -28.15 2.36 -40.91
CA ILE A 164 -27.90 2.77 -42.31
C ILE A 164 -27.91 1.56 -43.27
N MET A 165 -27.90 0.34 -42.75
CA MET A 165 -27.99 -0.92 -43.52
C MET A 165 -29.44 -1.43 -43.55
#